data_AF-A0A1M7DRX4-F1
#
_entry.id   AF-A0A1M7DRX4-F1
#
_cell.length_a   1.000
_cell.length_b   1.000
_cell.length_c   1.000
_cell.angle_alpha   90.00
_cell.angle_beta   90.00
_cell.angle_gamma   90.00
#
_symmetry.space_group_name_H-M   'P 1'
#
loop_
_entity.id
_entity.type
_entity.pdbx_description
1 polymer ?
#
loop_
_entity_poly.entity_id
_entity_poly.type
_entity_poly.pdbx_seq_one_letter_code
_entity_poly.pdbx_strand_id
1 'polypeptide(L)'
;MESYKKAKEDLLKAEDYRSFAVRSRYLPGMLDKESAHFKDIQETYREEGFNHLSAVELCRSFIRVDLMKLSLMQSTHGIFSDGEKPYYPMEHEVLDKFTLNDSGIDFHELQLPEDLERISMETRNKIIEFTKSIEPFLQLIEKQTGDFNETFQTVMGVLVNDNPHILSKVYDDTYYETVLNYNIDNAFEKAWKDQLVEKPLVSFYAAFTLARYDNMFKSQLT
;
A
#
# COMPACT_ATOMS: atom_id res chain seq x y z
N MET A 1 -13.61 28.88 18.42
CA MET A 1 -12.66 27.79 18.08
C MET A 1 -12.28 27.09 19.37
N GLU A 2 -12.73 25.86 19.57
CA GLU A 2 -12.17 25.02 20.63
C GLU A 2 -10.69 24.74 20.31
N SER A 3 -9.79 24.87 21.28
CA SER A 3 -8.36 24.69 21.02
C SER A 3 -8.08 23.24 20.60
N TYR A 4 -7.19 23.04 19.62
CA TYR A 4 -6.67 21.73 19.17
C TYR A 4 -6.46 20.72 20.31
N LYS A 5 -5.90 21.18 21.44
CA LYS A 5 -5.68 20.36 22.64
C LYS A 5 -6.96 19.73 23.21
N LYS A 6 -8.05 20.50 23.25
CA LYS A 6 -9.36 20.06 23.77
C LYS A 6 -10.04 19.07 22.82
N ALA A 7 -9.92 19.30 21.51
CA ALA A 7 -10.47 18.41 20.48
C ALA A 7 -9.72 17.06 20.44
N LYS A 8 -8.39 17.07 20.63
CA LYS A 8 -7.59 15.86 20.83
C LYS A 8 -8.06 15.09 22.06
N GLU A 9 -8.27 15.77 23.18
CA GLU A 9 -8.80 15.15 24.41
C GLU A 9 -10.18 14.53 24.21
N ASP A 10 -11.03 15.08 23.35
CA ASP A 10 -12.37 14.56 23.11
C ASP A 10 -12.40 13.32 22.20
N LEU A 11 -11.50 13.20 21.20
CA LEU A 11 -11.26 11.95 20.49
C LEU A 11 -10.71 10.86 21.41
N LEU A 12 -9.81 11.23 22.33
CA LEU A 12 -9.25 10.30 23.32
C LEU A 12 -10.34 9.78 24.29
N LYS A 13 -11.23 10.67 24.74
CA LYS A 13 -12.37 10.33 25.62
C LYS A 13 -13.44 9.49 24.92
N ALA A 14 -13.52 9.56 23.59
CA ALA A 14 -14.47 8.74 22.84
C ALA A 14 -14.09 7.24 22.86
N GLU A 15 -12.84 6.91 23.26
CA GLU A 15 -12.31 5.53 23.41
C GLU A 15 -12.58 4.62 22.19
N ASP A 16 -12.90 5.19 21.03
CA ASP A 16 -13.30 4.42 19.85
C ASP A 16 -12.08 3.98 19.04
N TYR A 17 -11.19 3.25 19.70
CA TYR A 17 -10.02 2.64 19.06
C TYR A 17 -10.38 1.37 18.27
N ARG A 18 -11.67 1.07 18.03
CA ARG A 18 -12.11 -0.16 17.33
C ARG A 18 -11.45 -0.31 15.97
N SER A 19 -11.35 0.81 15.25
CA SER A 19 -10.67 0.93 13.95
C SER A 19 -9.20 0.52 14.01
N PHE A 20 -8.47 0.97 15.05
CA PHE A 20 -7.07 0.60 15.27
C PHE A 20 -6.93 -0.82 15.81
N ALA A 21 -7.72 -1.21 16.81
CA ALA A 21 -7.66 -2.52 17.46
C ALA A 21 -7.94 -3.68 16.50
N VAL A 22 -8.75 -3.47 15.44
CA VAL A 22 -8.92 -4.46 14.38
C VAL A 22 -7.67 -4.51 13.51
N ARG A 23 -7.24 -3.37 12.94
CA ARG A 23 -6.10 -3.33 11.99
C ARG A 23 -4.78 -3.73 12.64
N SER A 24 -4.57 -3.38 13.91
CA SER A 24 -3.38 -3.73 14.70
C SER A 24 -3.23 -5.23 14.94
N ARG A 25 -4.30 -6.03 14.77
CA ARG A 25 -4.22 -7.50 14.82
C ARG A 25 -3.63 -8.10 13.55
N TYR A 26 -3.76 -7.42 12.41
CA TYR A 26 -3.39 -7.96 11.11
C TYR A 26 -2.09 -7.33 10.57
N LEU A 27 -1.97 -6.00 10.62
CA LEU A 27 -0.88 -5.26 9.97
C LEU A 27 0.52 -5.76 10.36
N PRO A 28 0.85 -6.03 11.64
CA PRO A 28 2.19 -6.51 11.99
C PRO A 28 2.53 -7.84 11.32
N GLY A 29 1.57 -8.79 11.27
CA GLY A 29 1.77 -10.10 10.66
C GLY A 29 1.79 -10.07 9.14
N MET A 30 0.99 -9.19 8.53
CA MET A 30 1.03 -8.95 7.09
C MET A 30 2.39 -8.38 6.65
N LEU A 31 2.95 -7.43 7.41
CA LEU A 31 4.29 -6.90 7.16
C LEU A 31 5.39 -7.94 7.35
N ASP A 32 5.25 -8.84 8.33
CA ASP A 32 6.20 -9.95 8.51
C ASP A 32 6.19 -10.89 7.31
N LYS A 33 4.99 -11.23 6.80
CA LYS A 33 4.84 -12.04 5.58
C LYS A 33 5.46 -11.36 4.36
N GLU A 34 5.18 -10.06 4.14
CA GLU A 34 5.77 -9.34 3.00
C GLU A 34 7.29 -9.17 3.13
N SER A 35 7.80 -8.97 4.33
CA SER A 35 9.25 -8.87 4.56
C SER A 35 9.95 -10.19 4.29
N ALA A 36 9.33 -11.32 4.66
CA ALA A 36 9.83 -12.66 4.33
C ALA A 36 9.80 -12.92 2.82
N HIS A 37 8.67 -12.65 2.17
CA HIS A 37 8.53 -12.78 0.71
C HIS A 37 9.53 -11.91 -0.05
N PHE A 38 9.74 -10.68 0.40
CA PHE A 38 10.74 -9.80 -0.20
C PHE A 38 12.15 -10.36 -0.07
N LYS A 39 12.49 -10.95 1.08
CA LYS A 39 13.79 -11.62 1.25
C LYS A 39 13.97 -12.77 0.24
N ASP A 40 12.94 -13.56 -0.03
CA ASP A 40 12.99 -14.63 -1.03
C ASP A 40 13.23 -14.07 -2.45
N ILE A 41 12.62 -12.92 -2.77
CA ILE A 41 12.89 -12.20 -4.03
C ILE A 41 14.34 -11.73 -4.09
N GLN A 42 14.89 -11.21 -3.00
CA GLN A 42 16.28 -10.75 -2.92
C GLN A 42 17.27 -11.91 -3.12
N GLU A 43 16.99 -13.07 -2.54
CA GLU A 43 17.78 -14.29 -2.71
C GLU A 43 17.73 -14.77 -4.16
N THR A 44 16.54 -14.85 -4.76
CA THR A 44 16.35 -15.17 -6.19
C THR A 44 17.13 -14.21 -7.09
N TYR A 45 17.07 -12.91 -6.81
CA TYR A 45 17.78 -11.89 -7.57
C TYR A 45 19.31 -12.04 -7.46
N ARG A 46 19.81 -12.48 -6.30
CA ARG A 46 21.25 -12.72 -6.10
C ARG A 46 21.73 -13.95 -6.88
N GLU A 47 20.91 -15.00 -6.94
CA GLU A 47 21.26 -16.26 -7.60
C GLU A 47 21.12 -16.19 -9.12
N GLU A 48 20.00 -15.63 -9.60
CA GLU A 48 19.63 -15.64 -11.02
C GLU A 48 19.92 -14.32 -11.74
N GLY A 49 20.22 -13.25 -11.00
CA GLY A 49 20.35 -11.90 -11.54
C GLY A 49 18.99 -11.25 -11.85
N PHE A 50 19.04 -10.16 -12.62
CA PHE A 50 17.82 -9.43 -13.00
C PHE A 50 16.91 -10.29 -13.88
N ASN A 51 15.68 -10.55 -13.42
CA ASN A 51 14.66 -11.23 -14.18
C ASN A 51 13.28 -10.55 -13.99
N HIS A 52 12.40 -10.74 -14.97
CA HIS A 52 11.10 -10.07 -15.01
C HIS A 52 10.15 -10.51 -13.89
N LEU A 53 10.21 -11.78 -13.47
CA LEU A 53 9.37 -12.30 -12.40
C LEU A 53 9.70 -11.61 -11.07
N SER A 54 10.99 -11.53 -10.72
CA SER A 54 11.43 -10.84 -9.50
C SER A 54 11.08 -9.36 -9.51
N ALA A 55 11.16 -8.68 -10.67
CA ALA A 55 10.74 -7.29 -10.78
C ALA A 55 9.22 -7.11 -10.56
N VAL A 56 8.40 -8.00 -11.12
CA VAL A 56 6.93 -8.01 -10.94
C VAL A 56 6.57 -8.23 -9.47
N GLU A 57 7.11 -9.27 -8.84
CA GLU A 57 6.83 -9.58 -7.43
C GLU A 57 7.30 -8.46 -6.50
N LEU A 58 8.43 -7.81 -6.81
CA LEU A 58 8.93 -6.67 -6.06
C LEU A 58 7.98 -5.47 -6.15
N CYS A 59 7.49 -5.15 -7.35
CA CYS A 59 6.49 -4.09 -7.54
C CYS A 59 5.21 -4.37 -6.73
N ARG A 60 4.73 -5.63 -6.72
CA ARG A 60 3.57 -6.03 -5.93
C ARG A 60 3.79 -5.85 -4.44
N SER A 61 4.92 -6.32 -3.91
CA SER A 61 5.24 -6.15 -2.49
C SER A 61 5.36 -4.67 -2.10
N PHE A 62 5.93 -3.83 -2.97
CA PHE A 62 6.00 -2.40 -2.71
C PHE A 62 4.60 -1.76 -2.64
N ILE A 63 3.69 -2.07 -3.57
CA ILE A 63 2.29 -1.60 -3.52
C ILE A 63 1.58 -2.09 -2.25
N ARG A 64 1.75 -3.36 -1.89
CA ARG A 64 1.13 -3.94 -0.68
C ARG A 64 1.60 -3.24 0.58
N VAL A 65 2.89 -2.94 0.70
CA VAL A 65 3.44 -2.21 1.85
C VAL A 65 2.91 -0.78 1.91
N ASP A 66 2.76 -0.10 0.77
CA ASP A 66 2.13 1.22 0.75
C ASP A 66 0.65 1.19 1.12
N LEU A 67 -0.11 0.17 0.68
CA LEU A 67 -1.49 -0.03 1.15
C LEU A 67 -1.55 -0.27 2.67
N MET A 68 -0.61 -1.02 3.23
CA MET A 68 -0.51 -1.23 4.69
C MET A 68 -0.16 0.06 5.43
N LYS A 69 0.74 0.88 4.89
CA LYS A 69 1.06 2.21 5.41
C LYS A 69 -0.18 3.12 5.42
N LEU A 70 -0.99 3.09 4.36
CA LEU A 70 -2.23 3.86 4.29
C LEU A 70 -3.26 3.36 5.30
N SER A 71 -3.40 2.05 5.45
CA SER A 71 -4.31 1.50 6.46
C SER A 71 -3.86 1.80 7.89
N LEU A 72 -2.55 1.86 8.14
CA LEU A 72 -2.00 2.34 9.42
C LEU A 72 -2.31 3.83 9.61
N MET A 73 -2.12 4.66 8.58
CA MET A 73 -2.47 6.08 8.63
C MET A 73 -3.95 6.29 8.96
N GLN A 74 -4.84 5.51 8.32
CA GLN A 74 -6.28 5.54 8.56
C GLN A 74 -6.68 5.31 10.02
N SER A 75 -5.88 4.51 10.73
CA SER A 75 -6.17 4.11 12.10
C SER A 75 -5.42 4.92 13.16
N THR A 76 -4.38 5.65 12.77
CA THR A 76 -3.49 6.39 13.69
C THR A 76 -3.63 7.91 13.57
N HIS A 77 -4.37 8.40 12.58
CA HIS A 77 -4.59 9.82 12.37
C HIS A 77 -6.06 10.18 12.49
N GLY A 78 -6.33 11.44 12.84
CA GLY A 78 -7.63 12.09 12.70
C GLY A 78 -7.55 13.27 11.75
N ILE A 79 -8.70 13.69 11.25
CA ILE A 79 -8.84 14.86 10.36
C ILE A 79 -9.90 15.83 10.90
N PHE A 80 -9.81 17.08 10.44
CA PHE A 80 -10.79 18.13 10.73
C PHE A 80 -11.43 18.59 9.43
N SER A 81 -12.76 18.55 9.36
CA SER A 81 -13.56 19.31 8.41
C SER A 81 -13.95 20.66 9.05
N ASP A 82 -14.06 21.71 8.24
CA ASP A 82 -14.34 23.07 8.72
C ASP A 82 -15.58 23.12 9.64
N GLY A 83 -15.35 23.38 10.94
CA GLY A 83 -16.39 23.53 11.94
C GLY A 83 -16.93 22.23 12.56
N GLU A 84 -16.41 21.05 12.18
CA GLU A 84 -16.86 19.77 12.72
C GLU A 84 -15.96 19.22 13.85
N LYS A 85 -16.48 18.21 14.55
CA LYS A 85 -15.69 17.44 15.52
C LYS A 85 -14.68 16.59 14.76
N PRO A 86 -13.45 16.41 15.28
CA PRO A 86 -12.47 15.58 14.62
C PRO A 86 -12.95 14.11 14.55
N TYR A 87 -12.62 13.43 13.45
CA TYR A 87 -13.00 12.04 13.20
C TYR A 87 -11.85 11.24 12.58
N TYR A 88 -11.95 9.91 12.64
CA TYR A 88 -11.02 9.03 11.93
C TYR A 88 -11.24 9.16 10.42
N PRO A 89 -10.18 9.34 9.62
CA PRO A 89 -10.33 9.51 8.18
C PRO A 89 -10.99 8.27 7.57
N MET A 90 -11.96 8.52 6.71
CA MET A 90 -12.55 7.54 5.83
C MET A 90 -11.51 7.08 4.81
N GLU A 91 -11.75 5.91 4.23
CA GLU A 91 -10.82 5.29 3.30
C GLU A 91 -10.46 6.20 2.12
N HIS A 92 -11.45 6.83 1.49
CA HIS A 92 -11.21 7.72 0.36
C HIS A 92 -10.34 8.93 0.75
N GLU A 93 -10.49 9.50 1.96
CA GLU A 93 -9.70 10.65 2.41
C GLU A 93 -8.22 10.29 2.58
N VAL A 94 -7.93 9.06 3.06
CA VAL A 94 -6.55 8.56 3.15
C VAL A 94 -5.95 8.30 1.78
N LEU A 95 -6.74 7.73 0.87
CA LEU A 95 -6.33 7.44 -0.49
C LEU A 95 -6.05 8.73 -1.28
N ASP A 96 -6.90 9.75 -1.13
CA ASP A 96 -6.74 11.06 -1.77
C ASP A 96 -5.40 11.70 -1.39
N LYS A 97 -5.03 11.67 -0.11
CA LYS A 97 -3.74 12.19 0.39
C LYS A 97 -2.52 11.49 -0.22
N PHE A 98 -2.63 10.21 -0.56
CA PHE A 98 -1.54 9.47 -1.19
C PHE A 98 -1.37 9.81 -2.67
N THR A 99 -2.48 10.02 -3.38
CA THR A 99 -2.48 10.23 -4.84
C THR A 99 -1.95 11.60 -5.29
N LEU A 100 -1.43 12.42 -4.38
CA LEU A 100 -1.03 13.82 -4.63
C LEU A 100 -2.14 14.69 -5.24
N ASN A 101 -3.38 14.19 -5.30
CA ASN A 101 -4.55 15.04 -5.38
C ASN A 101 -4.49 15.92 -4.14
N ASP A 102 -4.42 17.23 -4.35
CA ASP A 102 -4.26 18.29 -3.35
C ASP A 102 -5.40 18.19 -2.31
N SER A 103 -5.33 17.20 -1.42
CA SER A 103 -6.30 17.02 -0.36
C SER A 103 -5.99 18.15 0.59
N GLY A 104 -6.81 19.21 0.59
CA GLY A 104 -6.78 20.26 1.61
C GLY A 104 -7.05 19.75 3.04
N ILE A 105 -7.04 18.42 3.23
CA ILE A 105 -7.28 17.69 4.46
C ILE A 105 -5.97 17.59 5.23
N ASP A 106 -5.92 18.24 6.39
CA ASP A 106 -4.81 18.11 7.32
C ASP A 106 -5.01 16.87 8.21
N PHE A 107 -3.98 16.02 8.31
CA PHE A 107 -4.02 14.80 9.11
C PHE A 107 -3.14 14.96 10.33
N HIS A 108 -3.68 14.60 11.48
CA HIS A 108 -3.01 14.75 12.76
C HIS A 108 -2.89 13.41 13.46
N GLU A 109 -1.67 13.10 13.92
CA GLU A 109 -1.44 11.90 14.72
C GLU A 109 -2.25 11.91 16.01
N LEU A 110 -2.95 10.81 16.25
CA LEU A 110 -3.70 10.58 17.47
C LEU A 110 -2.77 10.10 18.58
N GLN A 111 -3.12 10.41 19.82
CA GLN A 111 -2.44 9.80 20.96
C GLN A 111 -3.11 8.45 21.23
N LEU A 112 -2.35 7.36 21.20
CA LEU A 112 -2.91 6.03 21.42
C LEU A 112 -2.69 5.59 22.87
N PRO A 113 -3.52 4.68 23.41
CA PRO A 113 -3.19 3.92 24.61
C PRO A 113 -1.84 3.22 24.45
N GLU A 114 -1.09 3.08 25.54
CA GLU A 114 0.31 2.60 25.51
C GLU A 114 0.50 1.29 24.72
N ASP A 115 -0.38 0.31 24.90
CA ASP A 115 -0.32 -0.96 24.16
C ASP A 115 -0.52 -0.78 22.65
N LEU A 116 -1.41 0.13 22.25
CA LEU A 116 -1.70 0.43 20.84
C LEU A 116 -0.61 1.30 20.23
N GLU A 117 -0.05 2.24 21.00
CA GLU A 117 1.10 3.05 20.63
C GLU A 117 2.31 2.17 20.34
N ARG A 118 2.60 1.18 21.21
CA ARG A 118 3.67 0.21 20.98
C ARG A 118 3.49 -0.53 19.65
N ILE A 119 2.29 -1.07 19.38
CA ILE A 119 2.03 -1.78 18.12
C ILE A 119 2.16 -0.83 16.91
N SER A 120 1.68 0.40 17.02
CA SER A 120 1.82 1.43 15.99
C SER A 120 3.29 1.69 15.68
N MET A 121 4.11 1.92 16.71
CA MET A 121 5.54 2.15 16.56
C MET A 121 6.27 0.96 15.95
N GLU A 122 5.99 -0.26 16.41
CA GLU A 122 6.56 -1.49 15.84
C GLU A 122 6.19 -1.64 14.36
N THR A 123 4.93 -1.41 14.00
CA THR A 123 4.44 -1.48 12.62
C THR A 123 5.12 -0.42 11.75
N ARG A 124 5.25 0.82 12.24
CA ARG A 124 5.95 1.91 11.55
C ARG A 124 7.42 1.55 11.30
N ASN A 125 8.11 1.01 12.30
CA ASN A 125 9.50 0.60 12.17
C ASN A 125 9.67 -0.48 11.11
N LYS A 126 8.78 -1.51 11.09
CA LYS A 126 8.79 -2.54 10.04
C LYS A 126 8.60 -1.95 8.64
N ILE A 127 7.68 -1.00 8.46
CA ILE A 127 7.48 -0.31 7.16
C ILE A 127 8.75 0.45 6.76
N ILE A 128 9.38 1.17 7.69
CA ILE A 128 10.62 1.92 7.43
C ILE A 128 11.76 0.98 7.06
N GLU A 129 11.91 -0.14 7.78
CA GLU A 129 12.93 -1.16 7.49
C GLU A 129 12.73 -1.79 6.13
N PHE A 130 11.49 -2.15 5.78
CA PHE A 130 11.14 -2.65 4.45
C PHE A 130 11.45 -1.62 3.36
N THR A 131 11.05 -0.36 3.56
CA THR A 131 11.28 0.71 2.57
C THR A 131 12.77 0.94 2.32
N LYS A 132 13.59 0.89 3.37
CA LYS A 132 15.05 0.99 3.24
C LYS A 132 15.67 -0.21 2.54
N SER A 133 15.14 -1.41 2.76
CA SER A 133 15.69 -2.64 2.18
C SER A 133 15.33 -2.80 0.70
N ILE A 134 14.22 -2.20 0.25
CA ILE A 134 13.80 -2.22 -1.16
C ILE A 134 14.46 -1.14 -2.01
N GLU A 135 14.83 0.01 -1.43
CA GLU A 135 15.40 1.16 -2.15
C GLU A 135 16.57 0.82 -3.10
N PRO A 136 17.56 -0.02 -2.74
CA PRO A 136 18.62 -0.42 -3.66
C PRO A 136 18.12 -1.17 -4.90
N PHE A 137 17.04 -1.93 -4.76
CA PHE A 137 16.42 -2.66 -5.87
C PHE A 137 15.60 -1.73 -6.77
N LEU A 138 14.93 -0.73 -6.19
CA LEU A 138 14.23 0.30 -6.98
C LEU A 138 15.21 1.03 -7.91
N GLN A 139 16.34 1.48 -7.37
CA GLN A 139 17.39 2.13 -8.16
C GLN A 139 17.98 1.21 -9.25
N LEU A 140 18.03 -0.11 -8.99
CA LEU A 140 18.52 -1.08 -9.95
C LEU A 140 17.52 -1.33 -11.08
N ILE A 141 16.22 -1.38 -10.75
CA ILE A 141 15.11 -1.47 -11.70
C ILE A 141 15.07 -0.20 -12.55
N GLU A 142 15.18 0.99 -11.96
CA GLU A 142 15.19 2.28 -12.67
C GLU A 142 16.30 2.34 -13.73
N LYS A 143 17.50 1.86 -13.38
CA LYS A 143 18.64 1.78 -14.32
C LYS A 143 18.39 0.87 -15.53
N GLN A 144 17.50 -0.11 -15.40
CA GLN A 144 17.31 -1.15 -16.41
C GLN A 144 16.00 -1.02 -17.18
N THR A 145 14.97 -0.35 -16.63
CA THR A 145 13.60 -0.55 -17.10
C THR A 145 12.75 0.71 -17.28
N GLY A 146 12.99 1.82 -16.58
CA GLY A 146 12.19 3.05 -16.74
C GLY A 146 12.14 3.92 -15.49
N ASP A 147 11.23 4.89 -15.45
CA ASP A 147 11.00 5.72 -14.26
C ASP A 147 10.11 4.96 -13.27
N PHE A 148 10.70 4.49 -12.16
CA PHE A 148 9.98 3.70 -11.18
C PHE A 148 8.98 4.55 -10.40
N ASN A 149 9.37 5.76 -10.02
CA ASN A 149 8.54 6.64 -9.19
C ASN A 149 7.29 7.11 -9.94
N GLU A 150 7.45 7.61 -11.17
CA GLU A 150 6.32 8.05 -12.00
C GLU A 150 5.37 6.89 -12.30
N THR A 151 5.92 5.73 -12.67
CA THR A 151 5.11 4.55 -12.95
C THR A 151 4.35 4.09 -11.72
N PHE A 152 5.01 4.03 -10.56
CA PHE A 152 4.39 3.56 -9.34
C PHE A 152 3.28 4.49 -8.86
N GLN A 153 3.49 5.81 -8.87
CA GLN A 153 2.45 6.79 -8.52
C GLN A 153 1.23 6.65 -9.44
N THR A 154 1.47 6.51 -10.74
CA THR A 154 0.42 6.31 -11.74
C THR A 154 -0.36 5.02 -11.50
N VAL A 155 0.34 3.90 -11.31
CA VAL A 155 -0.27 2.59 -11.05
C VAL A 155 -1.07 2.59 -9.76
N MET A 156 -0.55 3.19 -8.69
CA MET A 156 -1.27 3.31 -7.44
C MET A 156 -2.52 4.18 -7.59
N GLY A 157 -2.45 5.28 -8.36
CA GLY A 157 -3.61 6.09 -8.71
C GLY A 157 -4.67 5.29 -9.49
N VAL A 158 -4.27 4.51 -10.50
CA VAL A 158 -5.17 3.62 -11.25
C VAL A 158 -5.81 2.57 -10.33
N LEU A 159 -4.98 1.89 -9.52
CA LEU A 159 -5.41 0.84 -8.61
C LEU A 159 -6.47 1.35 -7.64
N VAL A 160 -6.23 2.51 -7.03
CA VAL A 160 -7.11 3.16 -6.06
C VAL A 160 -8.41 3.63 -6.72
N ASN A 161 -8.34 4.26 -7.89
CA ASN A 161 -9.52 4.74 -8.61
C ASN A 161 -10.44 3.59 -9.04
N ASP A 162 -9.87 2.48 -9.50
CA ASP A 162 -10.63 1.30 -9.91
C ASP A 162 -11.11 0.47 -8.70
N ASN A 163 -10.53 0.67 -7.49
CA ASN A 163 -10.83 -0.07 -6.27
C ASN A 163 -10.95 0.84 -5.03
N PRO A 164 -12.02 1.65 -4.91
CA PRO A 164 -12.18 2.67 -3.84
C PRO A 164 -12.37 2.10 -2.42
N HIS A 165 -12.46 0.77 -2.30
CA HIS A 165 -12.60 0.05 -1.02
C HIS A 165 -11.42 -0.90 -0.76
N ILE A 166 -10.27 -0.69 -1.41
CA ILE A 166 -9.09 -1.54 -1.30
C ILE A 166 -8.57 -1.69 0.14
N LEU A 167 -8.47 -0.62 0.93
CA LEU A 167 -7.97 -0.62 2.32
C LEU A 167 -8.90 -1.37 3.27
N SER A 168 -10.20 -1.46 2.97
CA SER A 168 -11.13 -2.28 3.75
C SER A 168 -11.00 -3.78 3.45
N LYS A 169 -10.56 -4.14 2.24
CA LYS A 169 -10.50 -5.52 1.74
C LYS A 169 -9.15 -6.21 1.93
N VAL A 170 -8.06 -5.46 2.09
CA VAL A 170 -6.71 -6.03 2.26
C VAL A 170 -6.56 -6.98 3.45
N TYR A 171 -7.51 -6.98 4.38
CA TYR A 171 -7.54 -7.88 5.55
C TYR A 171 -8.19 -9.24 5.28
N ASP A 172 -8.87 -9.39 4.15
CA ASP A 172 -9.37 -10.69 3.69
C ASP A 172 -8.23 -11.44 3.00
N ASP A 173 -7.86 -12.62 3.52
CA ASP A 173 -6.72 -13.40 3.02
C ASP A 173 -6.88 -13.76 1.54
N THR A 174 -8.09 -14.13 1.11
CA THR A 174 -8.36 -14.50 -0.30
C THR A 174 -8.17 -13.29 -1.21
N TYR A 175 -8.74 -12.15 -0.82
CA TYR A 175 -8.55 -10.89 -1.54
C TYR A 175 -7.07 -10.51 -1.60
N TYR A 176 -6.37 -10.55 -0.47
CA TYR A 176 -4.97 -10.13 -0.37
C TYR A 176 -4.03 -10.99 -1.22
N GLU A 177 -4.20 -12.32 -1.19
CA GLU A 177 -3.29 -13.24 -1.88
C GLU A 177 -3.59 -13.36 -3.39
N THR A 178 -4.84 -13.18 -3.80
CA THR A 178 -5.26 -13.43 -5.19
C THR A 178 -5.76 -12.17 -5.90
N VAL A 179 -6.87 -11.61 -5.44
CA VAL A 179 -7.56 -10.50 -6.11
C VAL A 179 -6.69 -9.24 -6.16
N LEU A 180 -5.96 -8.95 -5.08
CA LEU A 180 -5.09 -7.79 -5.01
C LEU A 180 -3.94 -7.87 -6.03
N ASN A 181 -3.36 -9.05 -6.23
CA ASN A 181 -2.34 -9.24 -7.27
C ASN A 181 -2.89 -9.00 -8.66
N TYR A 182 -4.08 -9.53 -8.94
CA TYR A 182 -4.76 -9.28 -10.21
C TYR A 182 -5.05 -7.80 -10.44
N ASN A 183 -5.52 -7.10 -9.42
CA ASN A 183 -5.79 -5.67 -9.51
C ASN A 183 -4.52 -4.84 -9.71
N ILE A 184 -3.43 -5.17 -9.01
CA ILE A 184 -2.12 -4.55 -9.20
C ILE A 184 -1.65 -4.74 -10.64
N ASP A 185 -1.71 -5.97 -11.12
CA ASP A 185 -1.20 -6.30 -12.45
C ASP A 185 -2.02 -5.60 -13.55
N ASN A 186 -3.33 -5.56 -13.41
CA ASN A 186 -4.22 -4.82 -14.31
C ASN A 186 -3.93 -3.31 -14.28
N ALA A 187 -3.60 -2.74 -13.12
CA ALA A 187 -3.27 -1.33 -13.01
C ALA A 187 -1.96 -1.01 -13.75
N PHE A 188 -0.94 -1.88 -13.66
CA PHE A 188 0.26 -1.79 -14.51
C PHE A 188 -0.06 -1.90 -16.00
N GLU A 189 -0.90 -2.86 -16.38
CA GLU A 189 -1.29 -3.05 -17.79
C GLU A 189 -2.05 -1.85 -18.34
N LYS A 190 -2.98 -1.29 -17.57
CA LYS A 190 -3.76 -0.10 -17.94
C LYS A 190 -2.86 1.13 -18.05
N ALA A 191 -1.98 1.38 -17.08
CA ALA A 191 -1.03 2.48 -17.13
C ALA A 191 -0.15 2.43 -18.39
N TRP A 192 0.23 1.23 -18.83
CA TRP A 192 0.98 1.03 -20.07
C TRP A 192 0.12 1.20 -21.33
N LYS A 193 -1.02 0.51 -21.44
CA LYS A 193 -1.91 0.54 -22.63
C LYS A 193 -2.43 1.94 -22.92
N ASP A 194 -2.77 2.67 -21.87
CA ASP A 194 -3.33 4.02 -21.97
C ASP A 194 -2.22 5.09 -22.01
N GLN A 195 -0.94 4.67 -22.02
CA GLN A 195 0.23 5.55 -22.10
C GLN A 195 0.24 6.64 -21.02
N LEU A 196 -0.13 6.26 -19.78
CA LEU A 196 -0.24 7.19 -18.65
C LEU A 196 1.13 7.60 -18.06
N VAL A 197 2.20 6.98 -18.54
CA VAL A 197 3.59 7.20 -18.08
C VAL A 197 4.47 7.39 -19.31
N GLU A 198 5.39 8.36 -19.29
CA GLU A 198 6.29 8.62 -20.43
C GLU A 198 7.31 7.48 -20.62
N LYS A 199 7.83 6.93 -19.51
CA LYS A 199 8.76 5.80 -19.48
C LYS A 199 8.19 4.69 -18.59
N PRO A 200 7.16 3.97 -19.06
CA PRO A 200 6.53 2.94 -18.25
C PRO A 200 7.60 1.93 -17.86
N LEU A 201 7.63 1.56 -16.57
CA LEU A 201 8.59 0.60 -16.01
C LEU A 201 8.75 -0.61 -16.91
N VAL A 202 7.70 -1.07 -17.61
CA VAL A 202 7.83 -2.34 -18.30
C VAL A 202 6.84 -2.50 -19.45
N SER A 203 7.34 -2.43 -20.69
CA SER A 203 6.78 -3.18 -21.83
C SER A 203 6.71 -4.71 -21.57
N PHE A 204 7.25 -5.19 -20.45
CA PHE A 204 7.24 -6.59 -20.00
C PHE A 204 6.12 -6.95 -18.99
N TYR A 205 5.44 -6.01 -18.34
CA TYR A 205 4.27 -6.34 -17.49
C TYR A 205 3.13 -6.90 -18.37
N ALA A 206 2.95 -6.33 -19.56
CA ALA A 206 2.02 -6.78 -20.59
C ALA A 206 2.31 -8.20 -21.13
N ALA A 207 3.58 -8.62 -21.15
CA ALA A 207 3.96 -9.98 -21.55
C ALA A 207 3.68 -11.00 -20.44
N PHE A 208 3.65 -10.56 -19.18
CA PHE A 208 3.51 -11.41 -18.01
C PHE A 208 2.05 -11.59 -17.56
N THR A 209 1.22 -10.54 -17.61
CA THR A 209 -0.22 -10.63 -17.28
C THR A 209 -0.96 -11.61 -18.17
N LEU A 210 -0.79 -11.51 -19.49
CA LEU A 210 -1.47 -12.40 -20.44
C LEU A 210 -1.08 -13.87 -20.26
N ALA A 211 0.20 -14.18 -20.03
CA ALA A 211 0.66 -15.57 -19.97
C ALA A 211 0.41 -16.26 -18.60
N ARG A 212 0.48 -15.52 -17.49
CA ARG A 212 0.32 -16.10 -16.13
C ARG A 212 -1.14 -16.33 -15.77
N TYR A 213 -2.04 -15.40 -16.08
CA TYR A 213 -3.47 -15.59 -15.81
C TYR A 213 -4.09 -16.63 -16.73
N ASP A 214 -3.71 -16.72 -18.02
CA ASP A 214 -4.17 -17.79 -18.91
C ASP A 214 -3.83 -19.19 -18.37
N ASN A 215 -2.65 -19.37 -17.78
CA ASN A 215 -2.24 -20.65 -17.21
C ASN A 215 -2.94 -20.98 -15.88
N MET A 216 -3.15 -19.98 -15.01
CA MET A 216 -3.93 -20.17 -13.78
C MET A 216 -5.42 -20.44 -14.05
N PHE A 217 -6.03 -19.74 -15.01
CA PHE A 217 -7.41 -20.02 -15.41
C PHE A 217 -7.54 -21.40 -16.07
N LYS A 218 -6.56 -21.82 -16.89
CA LYS A 218 -6.53 -23.18 -17.46
C LYS A 218 -6.38 -24.27 -16.41
N SER A 219 -5.53 -24.08 -15.39
CA SER A 219 -5.35 -25.08 -14.33
C SER A 219 -6.54 -25.20 -13.39
N GLN A 220 -7.39 -24.17 -13.29
CA GLN A 220 -8.66 -24.21 -12.56
C GLN A 220 -9.83 -24.82 -13.38
N LEU A 221 -9.63 -25.07 -14.68
CA LEU A 221 -10.62 -25.68 -15.59
C LEU A 221 -10.37 -27.17 -15.86
N THR A 222 -9.27 -27.73 -15.35
CA THR A 222 -8.90 -29.16 -15.42
C THR A 222 -8.89 -29.78 -14.04
#